data_AF-A5URQ9-F1
#
_entry.id   AF-A5URQ9-F1
#
_cell.length_a   1.000
_cell.length_b   1.000
_cell.length_c   1.000
_cell.angle_alpha   90.00
_cell.angle_beta   90.00
_cell.angle_gamma   90.00
#
_symmetry.space_group_name_H-M   'P 1'
#
loop_
_entity.id
_entity.type
_entity.pdbx_description
1 polymer ?
#
loop_
_entity_poly.entity_id
_entity_poly.type
_entity_poly.pdbx_seq_one_letter_code
_entity_poly.pdbx_strand_id
1 'polypeptide(L)'
;MKTYVLDTHALVWRLTNDRRLGAQDATRERVLTVIEADGRCVIRTIDLEIIRAMPMELDIHDALIVGAALTHVTPVDSVLTCDQDIIRAGLVPVIW
;
A
#
# COMPACT_ATOMS: atom_id res chain seq x y z
N MET A 1 8.41 -9.02 13.68
CA MET A 1 8.25 -8.98 12.21
C MET A 1 7.67 -7.61 11.89
N LYS A 2 8.21 -6.89 10.90
CA LYS A 2 7.67 -5.57 10.56
C LYS A 2 6.52 -5.69 9.57
N THR A 3 5.47 -4.90 9.76
CA THR A 3 4.25 -4.87 8.95
C THR A 3 4.14 -3.52 8.24
N TYR A 4 3.84 -3.55 6.95
CA TYR A 4 3.71 -2.34 6.13
C TYR A 4 2.41 -2.35 5.34
N VAL A 5 1.80 -1.17 5.18
CA VAL A 5 0.79 -0.97 4.14
C VAL A 5 1.51 -0.57 2.86
N LEU A 6 1.19 -1.29 1.78
CA LEU A 6 1.81 -1.08 0.48
C LEU A 6 0.94 -0.17 -0.37
N ASP A 7 1.51 0.95 -0.79
CA ASP A 7 0.92 1.80 -1.83
C ASP A 7 1.03 1.12 -3.20
N THR A 8 -0.04 1.20 -3.99
CA THR A 8 -0.08 0.81 -5.39
C THR A 8 1.06 1.42 -6.22
N HIS A 9 1.47 2.67 -5.99
CA HIS A 9 2.61 3.27 -6.70
C HIS A 9 3.93 2.55 -6.40
N ALA A 10 4.18 2.24 -5.12
CA ALA A 10 5.38 1.51 -4.68
C ALA A 10 5.42 0.10 -5.31
N LEU A 11 4.26 -0.57 -5.36
CA LEU A 11 4.12 -1.87 -5.99
C LEU A 11 4.41 -1.79 -7.50
N VAL A 12 3.77 -0.87 -8.23
CA VAL A 12 3.97 -0.72 -9.69
C VAL A 12 5.43 -0.42 -10.01
N TRP A 13 6.10 0.47 -9.26
CA TRP A 13 7.51 0.78 -9.49
C TRP A 13 8.44 -0.41 -9.21
N ARG A 14 8.18 -1.17 -8.14
CA ARG A 14 8.96 -2.37 -7.83
C ARG A 14 8.81 -3.42 -8.92
N LEU A 15 7.59 -3.57 -9.45
CA LEU A 15 7.21 -4.59 -10.41
C LEU A 15 7.65 -4.27 -11.83
N THR A 16 7.56 -3.01 -12.26
CA THR A 16 8.12 -2.54 -13.53
C THR A 16 9.65 -2.71 -13.61
N ASN A 17 10.34 -2.71 -12.46
CA ASN A 17 11.77 -3.03 -12.35
C ASN A 17 12.07 -4.47 -11.90
N ASP A 18 11.08 -5.35 -11.65
CA ASP A 18 11.33 -6.72 -11.18
C ASP A 18 11.64 -7.66 -12.35
N ARG A 19 12.83 -8.27 -12.34
CA ARG A 19 13.24 -9.30 -13.31
C ARG A 19 12.27 -10.49 -13.39
N ARG A 20 11.51 -10.79 -12.32
CA ARG A 20 10.51 -11.87 -12.27
C ARG A 20 9.23 -11.56 -13.05
N LEU A 21 8.98 -10.30 -13.39
CA LEU A 21 7.87 -9.91 -14.24
C LEU A 21 8.25 -9.82 -15.73
N GLY A 22 9.53 -10.04 -16.05
CA GLY A 22 10.06 -9.86 -17.41
C GLY A 22 10.16 -8.38 -17.75
N ALA A 23 11.15 -8.01 -18.55
CA ALA A 23 11.19 -6.67 -19.11
C ALA A 23 9.93 -6.48 -19.98
N GLN A 24 9.10 -5.50 -19.60
CA GLN A 24 8.00 -4.89 -20.36
C GLN A 24 6.54 -5.36 -20.22
N ASP A 25 6.17 -6.46 -19.54
CA ASP A 25 4.74 -6.87 -19.49
C ASP A 25 4.24 -7.31 -18.08
N ALA A 26 4.34 -6.42 -17.09
CA ALA A 26 3.64 -6.63 -15.82
C ALA A 26 2.13 -6.39 -16.02
N THR A 27 1.40 -7.42 -16.46
CA THR A 27 -0.07 -7.35 -16.50
C THR A 27 -0.64 -7.30 -15.08
N ARG A 28 -1.76 -6.59 -14.89
CA ARG A 28 -2.47 -6.51 -13.61
C ARG A 28 -2.74 -7.90 -13.03
N GLU A 29 -3.15 -8.83 -13.89
CA GLU A 29 -3.45 -10.21 -13.52
C GLU A 29 -2.22 -10.94 -12.96
N ARG A 30 -1.05 -10.74 -13.57
CA ARG A 30 0.21 -11.33 -13.09
C ARG A 30 0.65 -10.73 -11.75
N VAL A 31 0.45 -9.42 -11.57
CA VAL A 31 0.70 -8.76 -10.28
C VAL A 31 -0.17 -9.36 -9.18
N LEU A 32 -1.47 -9.48 -9.43
CA LEU A 32 -2.42 -10.06 -8.48
C LEU A 32 -2.07 -11.51 -8.15
N THR A 33 -1.76 -12.35 -9.16
CA THR A 33 -1.35 -13.75 -8.92
C THR A 33 -0.12 -13.85 -8.01
N VAL A 34 0.87 -12.98 -8.18
CA VAL A 34 2.08 -12.98 -7.33
C VAL A 34 1.75 -12.57 -5.90
N ILE A 35 0.90 -11.56 -5.71
CA ILE A 35 0.48 -11.08 -4.39
C ILE A 35 -0.36 -12.15 -3.67
N GLU A 36 -1.32 -12.74 -4.36
CA GLU A 36 -2.21 -13.78 -3.82
C GLU A 36 -1.43 -15.05 -3.42
N ALA A 37 -0.37 -15.38 -4.16
CA ALA A 37 0.47 -16.55 -3.86
C ALA A 37 1.51 -16.32 -2.76
N ASP A 38 1.84 -15.07 -2.42
CA ASP A 38 2.86 -14.75 -1.42
C ASP A 38 2.22 -14.65 -0.02
N GLY A 39 2.49 -15.64 0.84
CA GLY A 39 1.96 -15.68 2.21
C GLY A 39 2.45 -14.55 3.14
N ARG A 40 3.35 -13.67 2.67
CA ARG A 40 3.73 -12.44 3.38
C ARG A 40 2.82 -11.27 3.05
N CYS A 41 1.99 -11.38 2.01
CA CYS A 41 1.02 -10.38 1.61
C CYS A 41 -0.33 -10.68 2.26
N VAL A 42 -0.97 -9.64 2.80
CA VAL A 42 -2.34 -9.71 3.32
C VAL A 42 -3.18 -8.72 2.52
N ILE A 43 -4.19 -9.23 1.82
CA ILE A 43 -5.16 -8.39 1.10
C ILE A 43 -6.26 -8.00 2.08
N ARG A 44 -6.43 -6.70 2.29
CA ARG A 44 -7.47 -6.14 3.16
C ARG A 44 -8.57 -5.50 2.31
N THR A 45 -9.82 -5.83 2.60
CA THR A 45 -10.99 -5.17 2.02
C THR A 45 -11.22 -3.81 2.66
N ILE A 46 -11.71 -2.85 1.90
CA ILE A 46 -12.15 -1.56 2.45
C ILE A 46 -13.45 -1.79 3.23
N ASP A 47 -13.45 -1.39 4.49
CA ASP A 47 -14.59 -1.46 5.41
C ASP A 47 -14.91 -0.08 6.00
N LEU A 48 -16.01 0.01 6.76
CA LEU A 48 -16.43 1.27 7.37
C LEU A 48 -15.43 1.81 8.40
N GLU A 49 -14.57 0.97 8.98
CA GLU A 49 -13.55 1.41 9.93
C GLU A 49 -12.48 2.22 9.20
N ILE A 50 -11.99 1.70 8.07
CA ILE A 50 -11.07 2.42 7.18
C ILE A 50 -11.68 3.74 6.73
N ILE A 51 -12.92 3.72 6.25
CA ILE A 51 -13.60 4.94 5.75
C ILE A 51 -13.70 6.02 6.84
N ARG A 52 -13.95 5.63 8.10
CA ARG A 52 -14.04 6.57 9.23
C ARG A 52 -12.69 7.15 9.64
N ALA A 53 -11.60 6.43 9.37
CA ALA A 53 -10.24 6.84 9.71
C ALA A 53 -9.53 7.58 8.57
N MET A 54 -10.17 7.73 7.41
CA MET A 54 -9.62 8.46 6.27
C MET A 54 -9.33 9.92 6.66
N PRO A 55 -8.09 10.42 6.46
CA PRO A 55 -7.82 11.85 6.55
C PRO A 55 -8.53 12.61 5.45
N MET A 56 -9.03 13.80 5.78
CA MET A 56 -9.81 14.63 4.86
C MET A 56 -8.93 15.55 4.00
N GLU A 57 -7.66 15.71 4.39
CA GLU A 57 -6.66 16.54 3.73
C GLU A 57 -5.96 15.85 2.55
N LEU A 58 -6.11 14.54 2.39
CA LEU A 58 -5.57 13.75 1.28
C LEU A 58 -6.67 13.45 0.26
N ASP A 59 -6.28 13.10 -0.97
CA ASP A 59 -7.25 12.57 -1.93
C ASP A 59 -7.79 11.21 -1.45
N ILE A 60 -8.91 10.77 -2.03
CA ILE A 60 -9.62 9.57 -1.57
C ILE A 60 -8.76 8.30 -1.60
N HIS A 61 -7.84 8.15 -2.56
CA HIS A 61 -6.99 6.98 -2.69
C HIS A 61 -5.90 6.97 -1.61
N ASP A 62 -5.23 8.10 -1.41
CA ASP A 62 -4.21 8.27 -0.39
C ASP A 62 -4.80 8.18 1.03
N ALA A 63 -5.98 8.76 1.22
CA ALA A 63 -6.72 8.67 2.47
C ALA A 63 -7.11 7.23 2.80
N LEU A 64 -7.45 6.40 1.81
CA LEU A 64 -7.70 4.97 2.01
C LEU A 64 -6.44 4.22 2.44
N ILE A 65 -5.27 4.53 1.87
CA ILE A 65 -3.98 3.94 2.26
C ILE A 65 -3.66 4.28 3.71
N VAL A 66 -3.74 5.57 4.07
CA VAL A 66 -3.48 6.05 5.43
C VAL A 66 -4.52 5.49 6.42
N GLY A 67 -5.81 5.52 6.07
CA GLY A 67 -6.88 4.94 6.89
C GLY A 67 -6.70 3.44 7.11
N ALA A 68 -6.23 2.69 6.11
CA ALA A 68 -5.92 1.28 6.24
C ALA A 68 -4.74 1.01 7.19
N ALA A 69 -3.73 1.88 7.19
CA ALA A 69 -2.60 1.79 8.12
C ALA A 69 -3.01 2.10 9.57
N LEU A 70 -3.83 3.14 9.76
CA LEU A 70 -4.30 3.58 11.08
C LEU A 70 -5.22 2.58 11.77
N THR A 71 -5.97 1.80 11.01
CA THR A 71 -7.02 0.89 11.52
C THR A 71 -6.63 -0.59 11.45
N HIS A 72 -5.37 -0.90 11.14
CA HIS A 72 -4.97 -2.29 11.01
C HIS A 72 -4.96 -2.97 12.39
N VAL A 73 -5.50 -4.20 12.46
CA VAL A 73 -5.66 -4.96 13.73
C VAL A 73 -4.33 -5.12 14.47
N THR A 74 -3.25 -5.38 13.73
CA THR A 74 -1.88 -5.30 14.26
C THR A 74 -1.26 -3.96 13.90
N PRO A 75 -0.44 -3.36 14.78
CA PRO A 75 0.27 -2.13 14.45
C PRO A 75 1.03 -2.24 13.12
N VAL A 76 0.82 -1.25 12.25
CA VAL A 76 1.59 -1.06 11.02
C VAL A 76 2.80 -0.21 11.38
N ASP A 77 4.00 -0.69 11.05
CA ASP A 77 5.24 0.04 11.34
C ASP A 77 5.36 1.28 10.47
N SER A 78 5.01 1.17 9.18
CA SER A 78 5.06 2.29 8.22
C SER A 78 4.21 2.02 6.98
N VAL A 79 3.85 3.07 6.24
CA VAL A 79 3.42 2.97 4.85
C VAL A 79 4.65 2.98 3.94
N LEU A 80 4.73 2.03 3.00
CA LEU A 80 5.77 2.03 1.97
C LEU A 80 5.27 2.82 0.76
N THR A 81 5.73 4.06 0.60
CA THR A 81 5.31 4.97 -0.47
C THR A 81 6.36 6.04 -0.78
N CYS A 82 6.40 6.50 -2.03
CA CYS A 82 7.13 7.69 -2.45
C CYS A 82 6.22 8.92 -2.59
N ASP A 83 4.93 8.79 -2.30
CA ASP A 83 3.94 9.84 -2.47
C ASP A 83 4.22 11.01 -1.53
N GLN A 84 4.39 12.19 -2.11
CA GLN A 84 4.79 13.38 -1.38
C GLN A 84 3.64 13.93 -0.52
N ASP A 85 2.39 13.70 -0.89
CA ASP A 85 1.26 14.22 -0.15
C ASP A 85 1.06 13.37 1.12
N ILE A 86 1.17 12.04 1.02
CA ILE A 86 1.21 11.14 2.20
C ILE A 86 2.41 11.48 3.11
N ILE A 87 3.61 11.68 2.54
CA ILE A 87 4.82 12.00 3.31
C ILE A 87 4.65 13.33 4.07
N ARG A 88 4.14 14.36 3.39
CA ARG A 88 3.97 15.70 3.99
C ARG A 88 2.86 15.75 5.03
N ALA A 89 1.82 14.93 4.88
CA ALA A 89 0.73 14.86 5.84
C ALA A 89 1.23 14.39 7.23
N GLY A 90 2.27 13.57 7.28
CA GLY A 90 2.92 13.18 8.55
C GLY A 90 2.01 12.39 9.50
N LEU A 91 0.93 11.80 8.97
CA LEU A 91 -0.11 11.12 9.74
C LEU A 91 0.27 9.70 10.17
N VAL A 92 1.19 9.08 9.43
CA VAL A 92 1.70 7.74 9.66
C VAL A 92 3.20 7.73 9.37
N PRO A 93 3.99 6.83 10.00
CA PRO A 93 5.39 6.66 9.60
C PRO A 93 5.46 6.21 8.14
N VAL A 94 6.39 6.78 7.38
CA VAL A 94 6.59 6.44 5.95
C VAL A 94 8.03 5.95 5.74
N ILE A 95 8.17 4.94 4.90
CA ILE A 95 9.45 4.49 4.35
C ILE A 95 9.38 4.44 2.82
N TRP A 96 10.54 4.50 2.19
CA TRP A 96 10.75 4.32 0.76
C TRP A 96 11.96 3.44 0.49
#